data_AF-A0A7S1U7Z4-F1
#
_entry.id   AF-A0A7S1U7Z4-F1
#
_cell.length_a   1.000
_cell.length_b   1.000
_cell.length_c   1.000
_cell.angle_alpha   90.00
_cell.angle_beta   90.00
_cell.angle_gamma   90.00
#
_symmetry.space_group_name_H-M   'P 1'
#
loop_
_entity.id
_entity.type
_entity.pdbx_description
1 polymer ?
#
loop_
_entity_poly.entity_id
_entity_poly.type
_entity_poly.pdbx_seq_one_letter_code
_entity_poly.pdbx_strand_id
1 'polypeptide(L)'
;AVLTVARRDGLLQGLIDGNNKLDTIQKGLNDYLETKRLAFPRFYFLSNEELLSILSEAKDVKAVQPHLKKCFEGIDKVEFQKDLTITAMISPEGESVPLSNLIDPNGKNVEHWLLEMQDEMRRSCRDVME
;
A
#
# COMPACT_ATOMS: atom_id res chain seq x y z
N ALA A 1 1.81 -26.01 -34.66
CA ALA A 1 1.26 -25.07 -33.66
C ALA A 1 2.02 -23.74 -33.65
N VAL A 2 3.30 -23.70 -33.23
CA VAL A 2 4.09 -22.46 -33.15
C VAL A 2 4.31 -21.76 -34.50
N LEU A 3 4.67 -22.52 -35.55
CA LEU A 3 4.83 -22.01 -36.92
C LEU A 3 3.53 -21.45 -37.52
N THR A 4 2.38 -21.90 -37.03
CA THR A 4 1.06 -21.45 -37.48
C THR A 4 0.71 -20.10 -36.88
N VAL A 5 1.09 -19.86 -35.62
CA VAL A 5 0.91 -18.57 -34.94
C VAL A 5 1.89 -17.54 -35.50
N ALA A 6 3.16 -17.91 -35.71
CA ALA A 6 4.18 -17.01 -36.24
C ALA A 6 3.90 -16.49 -37.67
N ARG A 7 3.06 -17.19 -38.44
CA ARG A 7 2.65 -16.81 -39.80
C ARG A 7 1.41 -15.91 -39.85
N ARG A 8 0.82 -15.54 -38.71
CA ARG A 8 -0.31 -14.59 -38.71
C ARG A 8 0.16 -13.23 -39.22
N ASP A 9 -0.46 -12.76 -40.30
CA ASP A 9 -0.22 -11.43 -40.83
C ASP A 9 -0.50 -10.36 -39.77
N GLY A 10 0.42 -9.39 -39.66
CA GLY A 10 0.33 -8.31 -38.67
C GLY A 10 0.64 -8.70 -37.23
N LEU A 11 0.96 -9.97 -36.91
CA LEU A 11 1.28 -10.38 -35.54
C LEU A 11 2.51 -9.66 -34.97
N LEU A 12 3.59 -9.56 -35.76
CA LEU A 12 4.80 -8.85 -35.34
C LEU A 12 4.50 -7.38 -35.04
N GLN A 13 3.77 -6.70 -35.93
CA GLN A 13 3.39 -5.31 -35.73
C GLN A 13 2.49 -5.14 -34.49
N GLY A 14 1.53 -6.04 -34.29
CA GLY A 14 0.67 -6.03 -33.11
C GLY A 14 1.43 -6.25 -31.80
N LEU A 15 2.46 -7.10 -31.79
CA LEU A 15 3.33 -7.31 -30.63
C LEU A 15 4.19 -6.07 -30.34
N ILE A 16 4.75 -5.44 -31.38
CA ILE A 16 5.53 -4.19 -31.25
C ILE A 16 4.65 -3.06 -30.71
N ASP A 17 3.47 -2.87 -31.29
CA ASP A 17 2.51 -1.85 -30.85
C ASP A 17 2.01 -2.12 -29.42
N GLY A 18 1.79 -3.41 -29.08
CA GLY A 18 1.47 -3.85 -27.73
C GLY A 18 2.58 -3.49 -26.73
N ASN A 19 3.84 -3.75 -27.08
CA ASN A 19 4.97 -3.42 -26.22
C ASN A 19 5.11 -1.91 -26.01
N ASN A 20 4.96 -1.10 -27.06
CA ASN A 20 4.99 0.36 -26.95
C ASN A 20 3.89 0.92 -26.03
N LYS A 21 2.70 0.32 -26.09
CA LYS A 21 1.59 0.67 -25.18
C LYS A 21 1.91 0.30 -23.74
N LEU A 22 2.48 -0.89 -23.52
CA LEU A 22 2.91 -1.33 -22.18
C LEU A 22 3.97 -0.39 -21.61
N ASP A 23 4.96 0.01 -22.39
CA ASP A 23 6.00 0.96 -21.95
C ASP A 23 5.40 2.31 -21.52
N THR A 24 4.40 2.79 -22.26
CA THR A 24 3.71 4.05 -21.93
C THR A 24 2.93 3.93 -20.62
N ILE A 25 2.20 2.82 -20.44
CA ILE A 25 1.45 2.54 -19.22
C ILE A 25 2.40 2.41 -18.03
N GLN A 26 3.51 1.69 -18.18
CA GLN A 26 4.51 1.53 -17.12
C GLN A 26 5.11 2.86 -16.69
N LYS A 27 5.42 3.76 -17.63
CA LYS A 27 5.89 5.12 -17.30
C LYS A 27 4.86 5.90 -16.49
N GLY A 28 3.62 5.97 -16.97
CA GLY A 28 2.56 6.67 -16.24
C GLY A 28 2.28 6.08 -14.86
N LEU A 29 2.39 4.75 -14.73
CA LEU A 29 2.25 4.07 -13.44
C LEU A 29 3.38 4.44 -12.48
N ASN A 30 4.64 4.46 -12.95
CA ASN A 30 5.78 4.87 -12.14
C ASN A 30 5.65 6.31 -11.66
N ASP A 31 5.25 7.24 -12.54
CA ASP A 31 5.03 8.64 -12.17
C ASP A 31 3.93 8.74 -11.10
N TYR A 32 2.83 8.00 -11.25
CA TYR A 32 1.77 7.95 -10.25
C TYR A 32 2.25 7.39 -8.90
N LEU A 33 3.02 6.31 -8.89
CA LEU A 33 3.58 5.74 -7.67
C LEU A 33 4.52 6.71 -6.96
N GLU A 34 5.30 7.50 -7.72
CA GLU A 34 6.18 8.52 -7.15
C GLU A 34 5.37 9.63 -6.46
N THR A 35 4.23 10.06 -7.02
CA THR A 35 3.36 11.02 -6.32
C THR A 35 2.85 10.49 -4.98
N LYS A 36 2.56 9.18 -4.90
CA LYS A 36 2.14 8.52 -3.65
C LYS A 36 3.28 8.41 -2.64
N ARG A 37 4.51 8.14 -3.10
CA ARG A 37 5.71 8.14 -2.24
C ARG A 37 6.02 9.52 -1.68
N LEU A 38 5.83 10.58 -2.45
CA LEU A 38 5.97 11.95 -1.96
C LEU A 38 4.94 12.30 -0.88
N ALA A 39 3.71 11.78 -0.99
CA ALA A 39 2.68 11.98 0.02
C ALA A 39 2.97 11.22 1.33
N PHE A 40 3.50 9.99 1.25
CA PHE A 40 3.90 9.19 2.41
C PHE A 40 5.29 8.57 2.20
N PRO A 41 6.36 9.20 2.72
CA PRO A 41 7.75 8.79 2.46
C PRO A 41 8.08 7.34 2.86
N ARG A 42 7.34 6.71 3.77
CA ARG A 42 7.59 5.29 4.13
C ARG A 42 7.24 4.33 2.99
N PHE A 43 6.52 4.75 1.94
CA PHE A 43 6.35 3.93 0.74
C PHE A 43 7.64 3.73 -0.08
N TYR A 44 8.72 4.48 0.20
CA TYR A 44 10.03 4.17 -0.38
C TYR A 44 10.61 2.82 0.11
N PHE A 45 10.10 2.27 1.23
CA PHE A 45 10.49 0.94 1.73
C PHE A 45 9.74 -0.21 1.03
N LEU A 46 8.77 0.10 0.16
CA LEU A 46 7.99 -0.87 -0.59
C LEU A 46 8.43 -0.91 -2.06
N SER A 47 8.42 -2.13 -2.62
CA SER A 47 8.56 -2.30 -4.07
C SER A 47 7.34 -1.75 -4.82
N ASN A 48 7.48 -1.52 -6.12
CA ASN A 48 6.36 -1.00 -6.94
C ASN A 48 5.17 -1.97 -6.93
N GLU A 49 5.40 -3.28 -6.96
CA GLU A 49 4.33 -4.30 -6.91
C GLU A 49 3.57 -4.25 -5.58
N GLU A 50 4.28 -4.11 -4.46
CA GLU A 50 3.66 -4.02 -3.13
C GLU A 50 2.86 -2.73 -2.97
N LEU A 51 3.42 -1.60 -3.40
CA LEU A 51 2.73 -0.32 -3.37
C LEU A 51 1.46 -0.35 -4.25
N LEU A 52 1.54 -1.00 -5.42
CA LEU A 52 0.37 -1.20 -6.27
C LEU A 52 -0.68 -2.10 -5.62
N SER A 53 -0.29 -3.17 -4.94
CA SER A 53 -1.22 -4.03 -4.19
C SER A 53 -2.01 -3.18 -3.19
N ILE A 54 -1.32 -2.40 -2.37
CA ILE A 54 -1.92 -1.51 -1.37
C ILE A 54 -2.88 -0.48 -2.00
N LEU A 55 -2.49 0.13 -3.12
CA LEU A 55 -3.30 1.15 -3.78
C LEU A 55 -4.48 0.55 -4.55
N SER A 56 -4.33 -0.65 -5.10
CA SER A 56 -5.38 -1.39 -5.81
C SER A 56 -6.44 -1.97 -4.88
N GLU A 57 -6.01 -2.38 -3.69
CA GLU A 57 -6.85 -2.93 -2.63
C GLU A 57 -7.31 -1.86 -1.64
N ALA A 58 -7.25 -0.57 -2.01
CA ALA A 58 -7.63 0.56 -1.14
C ALA A 58 -9.08 0.49 -0.59
N LYS A 59 -9.92 -0.44 -1.09
CA LYS A 59 -11.24 -0.74 -0.54
C LYS A 59 -11.21 -1.74 0.63
N ASP A 60 -10.23 -2.64 0.69
CA ASP A 60 -10.03 -3.55 1.80
C ASP A 60 -8.86 -3.08 2.66
N VAL A 61 -9.19 -2.34 3.72
CA VAL A 61 -8.18 -1.80 4.64
C VAL A 61 -7.38 -2.92 5.32
N LYS A 62 -7.88 -4.16 5.39
CA LYS A 62 -7.15 -5.27 6.01
C LYS A 62 -6.02 -5.79 5.12
N ALA A 63 -6.09 -5.55 3.81
CA ALA A 63 -5.06 -5.96 2.86
C ALA A 63 -3.70 -5.28 3.09
N VAL A 64 -3.69 -4.13 3.79
CA VAL A 64 -2.46 -3.37 4.05
C VAL A 64 -1.61 -3.95 5.18
N GLN A 65 -2.19 -4.78 6.05
CA GLN A 65 -1.55 -5.41 7.21
C GLN A 65 -0.17 -6.02 6.90
N PRO A 66 0.00 -6.91 5.90
CA PRO A 66 1.30 -7.51 5.58
C PRO A 66 2.37 -6.49 5.18
N HIS A 67 1.96 -5.33 4.67
CA HIS A 67 2.88 -4.27 4.24
C HIS A 67 3.21 -3.28 5.36
N LEU A 68 2.37 -3.18 6.40
CA LEU A 68 2.59 -2.29 7.55
C LEU A 68 3.92 -2.56 8.24
N LYS A 69 4.31 -3.83 8.40
CA LYS A 69 5.59 -4.23 8.99
C LYS A 69 6.82 -3.62 8.29
N LYS A 70 6.75 -3.43 6.96
CA LYS A 70 7.83 -2.81 6.19
C LYS A 70 7.83 -1.29 6.32
N CYS A 71 6.65 -0.68 6.48
CA CYS A 71 6.52 0.76 6.69
C CYS A 71 6.80 1.18 8.14
N PHE A 72 6.51 0.32 9.11
CA PHE A 72 6.61 0.56 10.55
C PHE A 72 7.33 -0.60 11.23
N GLU A 73 8.56 -0.38 11.67
CA GLU A 73 9.37 -1.41 12.33
C GLU A 73 8.75 -1.92 13.65
N GLY A 74 8.05 -1.04 14.38
CA GLY A 74 7.40 -1.37 15.66
C GLY A 74 5.96 -1.87 15.57
N ILE A 75 5.39 -2.00 14.36
CA ILE A 75 4.00 -2.43 14.18
C ILE A 75 3.97 -3.61 13.22
N ASP A 76 3.63 -4.79 13.73
CA ASP A 76 3.37 -5.97 12.90
C ASP A 76 1.96 -5.89 12.32
N LYS A 77 0.98 -5.54 13.17
CA LYS A 77 -0.44 -5.48 12.80
C LYS A 77 -1.19 -4.38 13.54
N VAL A 78 -2.38 -4.06 13.07
CA VAL A 78 -3.34 -3.21 13.78
C VAL A 78 -4.63 -3.97 14.09
N GLU A 79 -5.30 -3.57 15.16
CA GLU A 79 -6.60 -4.10 15.54
C GLU A 79 -7.71 -3.29 14.87
N PHE A 80 -8.63 -3.99 14.21
CA PHE A 80 -9.80 -3.41 13.54
C PHE A 80 -11.08 -3.78 14.27
N GLN A 81 -11.95 -2.79 14.47
CA GLN A 81 -13.34 -3.02 14.87
C GLN A 81 -14.21 -3.52 13.70
N LYS A 82 -15.49 -3.79 13.99
CA LYS A 82 -16.49 -4.27 13.01
C LYS A 82 -16.74 -3.26 11.88
N ASP A 83 -16.58 -1.98 12.18
CA ASP A 83 -16.72 -0.84 11.26
C ASP A 83 -15.41 -0.50 10.52
N LEU A 84 -14.35 -1.30 10.70
CA LEU A 84 -12.99 -1.08 10.17
C LEU A 84 -12.23 0.09 10.82
N THR A 85 -12.72 0.62 11.94
CA THR A 85 -11.99 1.59 12.75
C THR A 85 -10.80 0.92 13.43
N ILE A 86 -9.64 1.57 13.42
CA ILE A 86 -8.40 1.09 14.04
C ILE A 86 -8.36 1.55 15.50
N THR A 87 -8.17 0.59 16.42
CA THR A 87 -8.18 0.83 17.88
C THR A 87 -6.84 0.67 18.56
N ALA A 88 -6.00 -0.21 18.05
CA ALA A 88 -4.74 -0.57 18.69
C ALA A 88 -3.70 -0.97 17.65
N MET A 89 -2.43 -0.83 18.03
CA MET A 89 -1.28 -1.33 17.29
C MET A 89 -0.71 -2.55 18.01
N ILE A 90 -0.23 -3.53 17.24
CA ILE A 90 0.31 -4.79 17.73
C ILE A 90 1.75 -4.91 17.24
N SER A 91 2.69 -5.09 18.18
CA SER A 91 4.11 -5.27 17.88
C SER A 91 4.41 -6.67 17.34
N PRO A 92 5.58 -6.89 16.71
CA PRO A 92 6.03 -8.23 16.29
C PRO A 92 6.14 -9.24 17.44
N GLU A 93 6.35 -8.77 18.66
CA GLU A 93 6.44 -9.57 19.89
C GLU A 93 5.06 -9.89 20.48
N GLY A 94 3.99 -9.34 19.91
CA GLY A 94 2.62 -9.52 20.37
C GLY A 94 2.17 -8.53 21.44
N GLU A 95 2.93 -7.47 21.70
CA GLU A 95 2.51 -6.38 22.57
C GLU A 95 1.40 -5.58 21.89
N SER A 96 0.31 -5.31 22.60
CA SER A 96 -0.79 -4.50 22.09
C SER A 96 -0.83 -3.16 22.82
N VAL A 97 -0.72 -2.07 22.05
CA VAL A 97 -0.80 -0.71 22.56
C VAL A 97 -2.08 -0.06 22.00
N PRO A 98 -3.04 0.34 22.84
CA PRO A 98 -4.23 1.05 22.40
C PRO A 98 -3.86 2.43 21.86
N LEU A 99 -4.55 2.88 20.81
CA LEU A 99 -4.36 4.22 20.27
C LEU A 99 -5.12 5.24 21.13
N SER A 100 -4.51 6.41 21.37
CA SER A 100 -5.15 7.51 22.11
C SER A 100 -6.41 8.02 21.39
N ASN A 101 -6.37 8.09 20.06
CA ASN A 101 -7.54 8.37 19.23
C ASN A 101 -7.76 7.27 18.20
N LEU A 102 -9.04 6.97 17.95
CA LEU A 102 -9.45 6.02 16.94
C LEU A 102 -9.21 6.58 15.54
N ILE A 103 -8.75 5.73 14.62
CA ILE A 103 -8.52 6.11 13.22
C ILE A 103 -9.57 5.42 12.37
N ASP A 104 -10.37 6.20 11.64
CA ASP A 104 -11.29 5.68 10.64
C ASP A 104 -10.65 5.79 9.23
N PRO A 105 -10.26 4.65 8.63
CA PRO A 105 -9.69 4.59 7.29
C PRO A 105 -10.75 4.67 6.18
N ASN A 106 -12.05 4.53 6.49
CA ASN A 106 -13.10 4.50 5.48
C ASN A 106 -13.18 5.82 4.69
N GLY A 107 -13.21 5.72 3.36
CA GLY A 107 -13.35 6.88 2.47
C GLY A 107 -12.10 7.78 2.39
N LYS A 108 -11.01 7.45 3.08
CA LYS A 108 -9.72 8.13 2.97
C LYS A 108 -8.79 7.37 2.04
N ASN A 109 -7.90 8.09 1.35
CA ASN A 109 -6.82 7.41 0.64
C ASN A 109 -5.84 6.79 1.64
N VAL A 110 -5.14 5.73 1.20
CA VAL A 110 -4.23 4.98 2.06
C VAL A 110 -3.13 5.84 2.68
N GLU A 111 -2.57 6.79 1.92
CA GLU A 111 -1.54 7.69 2.44
C GLU A 111 -2.02 8.55 3.62
N HIS A 112 -3.30 8.95 3.66
CA HIS A 112 -3.81 9.87 4.66
C HIS A 112 -3.99 9.19 6.03
N TRP A 113 -4.65 8.03 6.05
CA TRP A 113 -4.86 7.34 7.33
C TRP A 113 -3.56 6.69 7.85
N LEU A 114 -2.61 6.33 6.97
CA LEU A 114 -1.27 5.90 7.39
C LEU A 114 -0.45 7.04 8.02
N LEU A 115 -0.62 8.28 7.54
CA LEU A 115 -0.03 9.45 8.19
C LEU A 115 -0.67 9.68 9.58
N GLU A 116 -1.99 9.60 9.69
CA GLU A 116 -2.69 9.67 10.98
C GLU A 116 -2.21 8.59 11.95
N MET A 117 -2.02 7.36 11.46
CA MET A 117 -1.48 6.24 12.24
C MET A 117 -0.07 6.52 12.76
N GLN A 118 0.79 7.16 11.97
CA GLN A 118 2.12 7.56 12.43
C GLN A 118 2.05 8.58 13.57
N ASP A 119 1.14 9.55 13.47
CA ASP A 119 1.00 10.60 14.47
C ASP A 119 0.37 10.05 15.76
N GLU A 120 -0.66 9.21 15.65
CA GLU A 120 -1.29 8.56 16.80
C GLU A 120 -0.34 7.55 17.48
N MET A 121 0.49 6.83 16.73
CA MET A 121 1.53 5.98 17.31
C MET A 121 2.46 6.79 18.24
N ARG A 122 2.91 7.97 17.79
CA ARG A 122 3.78 8.83 18.61
C ARG A 122 3.06 9.41 19.82
N ARG A 123 1.78 9.77 19.70
CA ARG A 123 0.97 10.25 20.83
C ARG A 123 0.73 9.15 21.85
N SER A 124 0.26 7.99 21.41
CA SER A 124 -0.04 6.85 22.27
C SER A 124 1.20 6.38 23.04
N CYS A 125 2.37 6.31 22.38
CA CYS A 125 3.62 6.00 23.09
C CYS A 125 3.99 7.08 24.13
N ARG A 126 3.70 8.36 23.89
CA ARG A 126 3.93 9.41 24.88
C ARG A 126 2.99 9.26 26.07
N ASP A 127 1.70 9.05 25.80
CA ASP A 127 0.66 8.94 26.82
C ASP A 127 0.85 7.71 27.72
N VAL A 128 1.47 6.63 27.19
CA VAL A 128 1.81 5.43 27.97
C VAL A 128 3.04 5.65 28.87
N MET A 129 3.91 6.60 28.53
CA MET A 129 5.13 6.90 29.29
C MET A 129 4.93 7.97 30.39
N GLU A 130 3.84 8.72 30.34
CA GLU A 130 3.42 9.69 31.37
C GLU A 130 2.50 9.07 32.42
#